data_AF-A0AAI8YAM0-F1
#
_entry.id   AF-A0AAI8YAM0-F1
#
_cell.length_a   1.000
_cell.length_b   1.000
_cell.length_c   1.000
_cell.angle_alpha   90.00
_cell.angle_beta   90.00
_cell.angle_gamma   90.00
#
_symmetry.space_group_name_H-M   'P 1'
#
loop_
_entity.id
_entity.type
_entity.pdbx_description
1 polymer ?
#
loop_
_entity_poly.entity_id
_entity_poly.type
_entity_poly.pdbx_seq_one_letter_code
_entity_poly.pdbx_strand_id
1 'polypeptide(L)'
;MEYIVPNPAVLERWTEETLHIISDSSCNPEDLIASIKPSPYMTAYFLQGQQQLILHTAHWRTDGFGALQLLNNCFEAIMSDQDPSTLSWGDEVARLAPGIEEGLGLPENPTPEIQAATARHLATGARGIRRSLTEATTTAVMAACETRGLALLAAVHASLAAANLLNAASSSNPNDHYTSIMRFSLQP
;
A
#
# COMPACT_ATOMS: atom_id res chain seq x y z
N MET A 1 -12.62 26.00 -6.72
CA MET A 1 -13.58 25.36 -5.79
C MET A 1 -13.22 25.87 -4.41
N GLU A 2 -14.17 26.41 -3.66
CA GLU A 2 -13.92 26.94 -2.31
C GLU A 2 -13.94 25.77 -1.31
N TYR A 3 -12.91 25.67 -0.46
CA TYR A 3 -12.86 24.64 0.58
C TYR A 3 -13.84 24.99 1.70
N ILE A 4 -14.66 24.01 2.10
CA ILE A 4 -15.63 24.17 3.18
C ILE A 4 -15.11 23.45 4.40
N VAL A 5 -14.84 24.20 5.46
CA VAL A 5 -14.40 23.65 6.75
C VAL A 5 -15.51 22.76 7.34
N PRO A 6 -15.22 21.49 7.67
CA PRO A 6 -16.22 20.58 8.19
C PRO A 6 -16.66 20.99 9.60
N ASN A 7 -17.96 20.87 9.88
CA ASN A 7 -18.47 21.01 11.24
C ASN A 7 -18.38 19.67 11.99
N PRO A 8 -18.58 19.64 13.33
CA PRO A 8 -18.45 18.41 14.11
C PRO A 8 -19.35 17.27 13.62
N ALA A 9 -20.57 17.54 13.18
CA ALA A 9 -21.48 16.51 12.68
C ALA A 9 -21.01 15.88 11.36
N VAL A 10 -20.30 16.65 10.52
CA VAL A 10 -19.66 16.13 9.31
C VAL A 10 -18.46 15.27 9.65
N LEU A 11 -17.64 15.67 10.63
CA LEU A 11 -16.49 14.90 11.09
C LEU A 11 -16.90 13.57 11.73
N GLU A 12 -17.96 13.57 12.54
CA GLU A 12 -18.52 12.35 13.14
C GLU A 12 -18.93 11.34 12.06
N ARG A 13 -19.71 11.79 11.07
CA ARG A 13 -20.15 10.94 9.96
C ARG A 13 -18.97 10.40 9.14
N TRP A 14 -18.00 11.27 8.85
CA TRP A 14 -16.79 10.85 8.15
C TRP A 14 -16.04 9.78 8.95
N THR A 15 -15.97 9.90 10.27
CA THR A 15 -15.35 8.90 11.15
C THR A 15 -16.12 7.57 11.10
N GLU A 16 -17.45 7.59 11.18
CA GLU A 16 -18.30 6.39 11.05
C GLU A 16 -18.12 5.68 9.70
N GLU A 17 -17.93 6.44 8.63
CA GLU A 17 -17.72 5.94 7.27
C GLU A 17 -16.31 5.38 7.03
N THR A 18 -15.33 5.78 7.85
CA THR A 18 -13.90 5.50 7.59
C THR A 18 -13.21 4.68 8.66
N LEU A 19 -13.73 4.64 9.89
CA LEU A 19 -13.17 3.84 10.99
C LEU A 19 -14.20 2.81 11.44
N HIS A 20 -13.87 1.54 11.26
CA HIS A 20 -14.74 0.42 11.60
C HIS A 20 -14.11 -0.42 12.70
N ILE A 21 -14.82 -0.57 13.81
CA ILE A 21 -14.39 -1.43 14.91
C ILE A 21 -15.14 -2.76 14.79
N ILE A 22 -14.40 -3.85 14.60
CA ILE A 22 -14.92 -5.20 14.43
C ILE A 22 -14.71 -5.97 15.74
N SER A 23 -15.77 -6.11 16.52
CA SER A 23 -15.74 -6.86 17.79
C SER A 23 -15.91 -8.37 17.62
N ASP A 24 -16.37 -8.84 16.45
CA ASP A 24 -16.51 -10.26 16.15
C ASP A 24 -15.14 -10.95 16.08
N SER A 25 -14.85 -11.79 17.07
CA SER A 25 -13.57 -12.50 17.19
C SER A 25 -13.40 -13.60 16.14
N SER A 26 -14.48 -14.03 15.49
CA SER A 26 -14.45 -15.03 14.42
C SER A 26 -14.14 -14.45 13.04
N CYS A 27 -14.09 -13.12 12.93
CA CYS A 27 -13.79 -12.43 11.68
C CYS A 27 -12.40 -12.80 11.16
N ASN A 28 -12.33 -13.39 9.97
CA ASN A 28 -11.06 -13.66 9.30
C ASN A 28 -10.57 -12.40 8.57
N PRO A 29 -9.36 -11.91 8.85
CA PRO A 29 -8.79 -10.73 8.19
C PRO A 29 -8.73 -10.86 6.66
N GLU A 30 -8.43 -12.04 6.14
CA GLU A 30 -8.27 -12.26 4.69
C GLU A 30 -9.63 -12.20 3.97
N ASP A 31 -10.68 -12.75 4.59
CA ASP A 31 -12.04 -12.69 4.06
C ASP A 31 -12.57 -11.26 4.11
N LEU A 32 -12.24 -10.52 5.18
CA LEU A 32 -12.55 -9.10 5.29
C LEU A 32 -11.86 -8.33 4.15
N ILE A 33 -10.54 -8.48 3.97
CA ILE A 33 -9.79 -7.81 2.89
C ILE A 33 -10.39 -8.12 1.51
N ALA A 34 -10.75 -9.38 1.26
CA ALA A 34 -11.37 -9.79 0.00
C ALA A 34 -12.76 -9.17 -0.23
N SER A 35 -13.46 -8.78 0.84
CA SER A 35 -14.80 -8.18 0.77
C SER A 35 -14.79 -6.65 0.63
N ILE A 36 -13.66 -5.98 0.89
CA ILE A 36 -13.57 -4.52 0.88
C ILE A 36 -13.85 -4.00 -0.54
N LYS A 37 -14.77 -3.05 -0.64
CA LYS A 37 -15.10 -2.36 -1.89
C LYS A 37 -14.24 -1.11 -2.04
N PRO A 38 -13.99 -0.66 -3.29
CA PRO A 38 -13.38 0.64 -3.52
C PRO A 38 -14.14 1.75 -2.78
N SER A 39 -13.41 2.61 -2.07
CA SER A 39 -13.95 3.72 -1.30
C SER A 39 -13.38 5.04 -1.80
N PRO A 40 -14.16 6.14 -1.80
CA PRO A 40 -13.63 7.47 -2.04
C PRO A 40 -12.68 7.94 -0.93
N TYR A 41 -12.65 7.29 0.24
CA TYR A 41 -11.78 7.64 1.36
C TYR A 41 -10.81 6.50 1.69
N MET A 42 -9.76 6.83 2.45
CA MET A 42 -9.04 5.81 3.20
C MET A 42 -9.96 5.27 4.28
N THR A 43 -9.97 3.95 4.49
CA THR A 43 -10.73 3.32 5.56
C THR A 43 -9.82 2.45 6.43
N ALA A 44 -10.19 2.31 7.69
CA ALA A 44 -9.48 1.55 8.71
C ALA A 44 -10.44 0.56 9.38
N TYR A 45 -9.99 -0.68 9.55
CA TYR A 45 -10.75 -1.72 10.24
C TYR A 45 -9.92 -2.24 11.41
N PHE A 46 -10.40 -2.03 12.64
CA PHE A 46 -9.76 -2.53 13.84
C PHE A 46 -10.47 -3.79 14.34
N LEU A 47 -9.80 -4.93 14.24
CA LEU A 47 -10.31 -6.22 14.73
C LEU A 47 -9.93 -6.36 16.20
N GLN A 48 -10.85 -5.99 17.08
CA GLN A 48 -10.61 -5.88 18.52
C GLN A 48 -10.17 -7.21 19.15
N GLY A 49 -10.78 -8.33 18.73
CA GLY A 49 -10.43 -9.66 19.27
C GLY A 49 -9.01 -10.11 18.92
N GLN A 50 -8.45 -9.60 17.82
CA GLN A 50 -7.13 -9.99 17.30
C GLN A 50 -6.07 -8.90 17.50
N GLN A 51 -6.48 -7.70 17.95
CA GLN A 51 -5.62 -6.51 18.05
C GLN A 51 -4.93 -6.18 16.70
N GLN A 52 -5.68 -6.32 15.61
CA GLN A 52 -5.18 -6.08 14.26
C GLN A 52 -5.85 -4.86 13.64
N LEU A 53 -5.04 -4.04 12.95
CA LEU A 53 -5.51 -2.90 12.17
C LEU A 53 -5.27 -3.15 10.69
N ILE A 54 -6.33 -3.04 9.89
CA ILE A 54 -6.27 -3.13 8.44
C ILE A 54 -6.54 -1.73 7.88
N LEU A 55 -5.56 -1.18 7.16
CA LEU A 55 -5.73 0.06 6.41
C LEU A 55 -6.00 -0.25 4.94
N HIS A 56 -7.05 0.34 4.40
CA HIS A 56 -7.40 0.28 2.99
C HIS A 56 -7.35 1.68 2.39
N THR A 57 -6.53 1.85 1.35
CA THR A 57 -6.34 3.14 0.67
C THR A 57 -6.21 2.93 -0.82
N ALA A 58 -6.69 3.92 -1.58
CA ALA A 58 -6.45 3.96 -3.01
C ALA A 58 -4.97 4.26 -3.27
N HIS A 59 -4.29 3.40 -4.04
CA HIS A 59 -2.85 3.49 -4.28
C HIS A 59 -2.36 4.79 -4.92
N TRP A 60 -3.25 5.59 -5.52
CA TRP A 60 -2.89 6.90 -6.08
C TRP A 60 -2.75 7.99 -5.00
N ARG A 61 -3.28 7.79 -3.79
CA ARG A 61 -3.23 8.78 -2.70
C ARG A 61 -1.97 8.71 -1.87
N THR A 62 -1.40 7.52 -1.71
CA THR A 62 -0.25 7.29 -0.85
C THR A 62 0.48 6.03 -1.29
N ASP A 63 1.81 6.06 -1.19
CA ASP A 63 2.64 4.88 -1.36
C ASP A 63 2.77 4.11 -0.03
N GLY A 64 3.58 3.04 -0.02
CA GLY A 64 3.80 2.26 1.19
C GLY A 64 4.47 3.05 2.30
N PHE A 65 5.33 4.02 1.97
CA PHE A 65 6.07 4.81 2.95
C PHE A 65 5.15 5.85 3.62
N GLY A 66 4.36 6.58 2.84
CA GLY A 66 3.37 7.51 3.34
C GLY A 66 2.32 6.82 4.22
N ALA A 67 1.89 5.61 3.87
CA ALA A 67 0.98 4.84 4.71
C ALA A 67 1.58 4.49 6.09
N LEU A 68 2.87 4.15 6.16
CA LEU A 68 3.56 3.87 7.43
C LEU A 68 3.75 5.13 8.28
N GLN A 69 4.07 6.27 7.66
CA GLN A 69 4.13 7.55 8.38
C GLN A 69 2.76 7.95 8.94
N LEU A 70 1.70 7.78 8.14
CA LEU A 70 0.34 8.07 8.59
C LEU A 70 -0.05 7.20 9.80
N LEU A 71 0.30 5.92 9.79
CA LEU A 71 0.11 5.03 10.94
C LEU A 71 0.85 5.54 12.18
N ASN A 72 2.13 5.89 12.03
CA ASN A 72 2.91 6.43 13.14
C ASN A 72 2.25 7.69 13.74
N ASN A 73 1.91 8.67 12.88
CA ASN A 73 1.29 9.91 13.32
C ASN A 73 -0.09 9.69 13.94
N CYS A 74 -0.84 8.70 13.46
CA CYS A 74 -2.12 8.29 14.06
C CYS A 74 -1.91 7.77 15.49
N PHE A 75 -0.93 6.89 15.71
CA PHE A 75 -0.61 6.41 17.06
C PHE A 75 -0.10 7.53 17.97
N GLU A 76 0.73 8.43 17.46
CA GLU A 76 1.16 9.61 18.23
C GLU A 76 -0.03 10.50 18.62
N ALA A 77 -0.99 10.72 17.73
CA ALA A 77 -2.20 11.48 18.02
C ALA A 77 -3.12 10.79 19.03
N ILE A 78 -3.24 9.46 18.98
CA ILE A 78 -3.97 8.69 20.00
C ILE A 78 -3.27 8.83 21.36
N MET A 79 -1.94 8.76 21.37
CA MET A 79 -1.15 8.90 22.59
C MET A 79 -1.17 10.30 23.20
N SER A 80 -1.36 11.34 22.38
CA SER A 80 -1.44 12.73 22.85
C SER A 80 -2.80 13.06 23.47
N ASP A 81 -3.83 12.24 23.23
CA ASP A 81 -5.21 12.41 23.71
C ASP A 81 -5.76 13.83 23.47
N GLN A 82 -5.34 14.43 22.34
CA GLN A 82 -5.76 15.78 21.99
C GLN A 82 -7.23 15.78 21.54
N ASP A 83 -8.03 16.67 22.14
CA ASP A 83 -9.42 16.89 21.72
C ASP A 83 -9.46 17.41 20.26
N PRO A 84 -10.05 16.66 19.31
CA PRO A 84 -10.14 17.06 17.90
C PRO A 84 -10.88 18.37 17.66
N SER A 85 -11.75 18.80 18.60
CA SER A 85 -12.46 20.08 18.51
C SER A 85 -11.55 21.30 18.68
N THR A 86 -10.35 21.09 19.26
CA THR A 86 -9.34 22.13 19.47
C THR A 86 -8.43 22.37 18.27
N LEU A 87 -8.53 21.52 17.24
CA LEU A 87 -7.74 21.65 16.02
C LEU A 87 -8.21 22.84 15.19
N SER A 88 -7.25 23.53 14.57
CA SER A 88 -7.50 24.62 13.62
C SER A 88 -7.97 24.08 12.27
N TRP A 89 -9.22 23.60 12.22
CA TRP A 89 -9.85 23.13 10.99
C TRP A 89 -9.94 24.28 9.97
N GLY A 90 -9.59 23.99 8.72
CA GLY A 90 -9.37 24.96 7.65
C GLY A 90 -7.89 25.10 7.27
N ASP A 91 -6.97 24.92 8.22
CA ASP A 91 -5.53 25.05 7.99
C ASP A 91 -4.89 23.75 7.48
N GLU A 92 -5.59 22.61 7.55
CA GLU A 92 -5.11 21.33 7.00
C GLU A 92 -4.84 21.36 5.50
N VAL A 93 -5.56 22.17 4.72
CA VAL A 93 -5.36 22.24 3.27
C VAL A 93 -3.95 22.72 2.93
N ALA A 94 -3.40 23.64 3.73
CA ALA A 94 -2.03 24.13 3.56
C ALA A 94 -0.96 23.10 3.97
N ARG A 95 -1.35 22.02 4.66
CA ARG A 95 -0.48 20.92 5.09
C ARG A 95 -0.51 19.72 4.15
N LEU A 96 -1.31 19.78 3.08
CA LEU A 96 -1.30 18.74 2.05
C LEU A 96 0.07 18.71 1.36
N ALA A 97 0.55 17.50 1.06
CA ALA A 97 1.73 17.34 0.23
C ALA A 97 1.48 18.00 -1.14
N PRO A 98 2.50 18.65 -1.73
CA PRO A 98 2.39 19.15 -3.11
C PRO A 98 2.12 17.97 -4.05
N GLY A 99 1.54 18.28 -5.22
CA GLY A 99 1.34 17.27 -6.26
C GLY A 99 2.67 16.61 -6.65
N ILE A 100 2.65 15.32 -7.02
CA ILE A 100 3.87 14.63 -7.47
C ILE A 100 4.43 15.33 -8.72
N GLU A 101 3.55 15.81 -9.58
CA GLU A 101 3.89 16.57 -10.78
C GLU A 101 4.63 17.85 -10.44
N GLU A 102 4.16 18.58 -9.42
CA GLU A 102 4.82 19.79 -8.92
C GLU A 102 6.17 19.47 -8.28
N GLY A 103 6.21 18.48 -7.38
CA GLY A 103 7.42 18.08 -6.67
C GLY A 103 8.53 17.53 -7.58
N LEU A 104 8.16 16.89 -8.69
CA LEU A 104 9.09 16.37 -9.70
C LEU A 104 9.31 17.32 -10.89
N GLY A 105 8.62 18.46 -10.94
CA GLY A 105 8.69 19.41 -12.05
C GLY A 105 8.25 18.80 -13.39
N LEU A 106 7.24 17.91 -13.36
CA LEU A 106 6.74 17.25 -14.56
C LEU A 106 5.98 18.24 -15.46
N PRO A 107 6.04 18.06 -16.79
CA PRO A 107 5.26 18.88 -17.71
C PRO A 107 3.76 18.62 -17.52
N GLU A 108 2.96 19.68 -17.50
CA GLU A 108 1.50 19.61 -17.37
C GLU A 108 0.84 18.77 -18.48
N ASN A 109 1.45 18.76 -19.67
CA ASN A 109 1.02 17.94 -20.78
C ASN A 109 2.01 16.79 -21.03
N PRO A 110 1.53 15.53 -21.12
CA PRO A 110 2.40 14.39 -21.32
C PRO A 110 3.11 14.47 -22.68
N THR A 111 4.42 14.26 -22.68
CA THR A 111 5.22 14.25 -23.92
C THR A 111 4.91 13.00 -24.76
N PRO A 112 5.21 13.02 -26.08
CA PRO A 112 5.09 11.84 -26.92
C PRO A 112 5.88 10.63 -26.38
N GLU A 113 7.04 10.84 -25.73
CA GLU A 113 7.80 9.72 -25.11
C GLU A 113 7.05 9.12 -23.91
N ILE A 114 6.44 9.96 -23.06
CA ILE A 114 5.64 9.50 -21.91
C ILE A 114 4.42 8.70 -22.42
N GLN A 115 3.74 9.19 -23.44
CA GLN A 115 2.60 8.49 -24.05
C GLN A 115 3.01 7.11 -24.59
N ALA A 116 4.14 7.03 -25.29
CA ALA A 116 4.68 5.77 -25.83
C ALA A 116 5.16 4.81 -24.73
N ALA A 117 5.61 5.30 -23.57
CA ALA A 117 5.98 4.48 -22.42
C ALA A 117 4.75 3.93 -21.68
N THR A 118 3.73 4.76 -21.45
CA THR A 118 2.48 4.37 -20.78
C THR A 118 1.71 3.30 -21.55
N ALA A 119 1.63 3.42 -22.88
CA ALA A 119 0.95 2.46 -23.74
C ALA A 119 1.50 1.02 -23.63
N ARG A 120 2.76 0.85 -23.19
CA ARG A 120 3.42 -0.45 -23.05
C ARG A 120 3.06 -1.22 -21.77
N HIS A 121 2.42 -0.58 -20.77
CA HIS A 121 2.33 -1.12 -19.40
C HIS A 121 0.90 -1.34 -18.87
N LEU A 122 -0.14 -1.09 -19.68
CA LEU A 122 -1.54 -1.14 -19.23
C LEU A 122 -2.21 -2.50 -19.51
N ALA A 123 -1.99 -3.49 -18.65
CA ALA A 123 -2.92 -4.61 -18.43
C ALA A 123 -2.48 -5.46 -17.22
N THR A 124 -3.21 -5.43 -16.10
CA THR A 124 -3.13 -6.50 -15.09
C THR A 124 -4.26 -6.40 -14.08
N GLY A 125 -4.80 -7.56 -13.68
CA GLY A 125 -5.62 -7.73 -12.48
C GLY A 125 -4.77 -8.28 -11.33
N ALA A 126 -5.10 -7.93 -10.09
CA ALA A 126 -4.33 -8.34 -8.92
C ALA A 126 -4.97 -9.54 -8.21
N ARG A 127 -4.19 -10.61 -8.05
CA ARG A 127 -4.38 -11.64 -7.00
C ARG A 127 -3.09 -11.70 -6.20
N GLY A 128 -3.19 -11.72 -4.87
CA GLY A 128 -2.05 -11.77 -3.97
C GLY A 128 -1.97 -13.12 -3.26
N ILE A 129 -0.75 -13.58 -2.99
CA ILE A 129 -0.47 -14.69 -2.06
C ILE A 129 0.58 -14.19 -1.08
N ARG A 130 0.32 -14.30 0.23
CA ARG A 130 1.28 -13.99 1.27
C ARG A 130 2.01 -15.25 1.73
N ARG A 131 3.33 -15.13 1.92
CA ARG A 131 4.19 -16.12 2.56
C ARG A 131 5.08 -15.41 3.56
N SER A 132 5.06 -15.85 4.80
CA SER A 132 5.97 -15.38 5.84
C SER A 132 7.13 -16.36 5.98
N LEU A 133 8.35 -15.83 6.08
CA LEU A 133 9.53 -16.63 6.40
C LEU A 133 9.75 -16.60 7.91
N THR A 134 10.33 -17.67 8.46
CA THR A 134 10.74 -17.68 9.86
C THR A 134 11.91 -16.74 10.08
N GLU A 135 12.06 -16.20 11.30
CA GLU A 135 13.19 -15.34 11.67
C GLU A 135 14.54 -16.01 11.38
N ALA A 136 14.66 -17.31 11.71
CA ALA A 136 15.86 -18.09 11.43
C ALA A 136 16.16 -18.15 9.91
N THR A 137 15.14 -18.36 9.08
CA THR A 137 15.29 -18.35 7.62
C THR A 137 15.67 -16.97 7.10
N THR A 138 14.97 -15.92 7.53
CA THR A 138 15.26 -14.54 7.11
C THR A 138 16.68 -14.14 7.48
N THR A 139 17.12 -14.44 8.70
CA THR A 139 18.48 -14.18 9.18
C THR A 139 19.52 -14.93 8.36
N ALA A 140 19.29 -16.22 8.10
CA ALA A 140 20.17 -17.02 7.27
C ALA A 140 20.29 -16.48 5.84
N VAL A 141 19.18 -16.04 5.23
CA VAL A 141 19.18 -15.46 3.88
C VAL A 141 19.92 -14.13 3.86
N MET A 142 19.71 -13.25 4.85
CA MET A 142 20.43 -11.98 4.94
C MET A 142 21.94 -12.19 5.08
N ALA A 143 22.37 -13.06 6.01
CA ALA A 143 23.79 -13.38 6.20
C ALA A 143 24.42 -14.00 4.94
N ALA A 144 23.66 -14.83 4.23
CA ALA A 144 24.12 -15.45 2.99
C ALA A 144 24.22 -14.46 1.82
N CYS A 145 23.37 -13.42 1.78
CA CYS A 145 23.47 -12.32 0.82
C CYS A 145 24.71 -11.46 1.13
N GLU A 146 24.92 -11.10 2.39
CA GLU A 146 26.08 -10.33 2.85
C GLU A 146 27.40 -11.04 2.55
N THR A 147 27.50 -12.33 2.88
CA THR A 147 28.69 -13.16 2.59
C THR A 147 29.05 -13.19 1.11
N ARG A 148 28.04 -13.04 0.23
CA ARG A 148 28.20 -13.08 -1.23
C ARG A 148 28.30 -11.69 -1.85
N GLY A 149 28.25 -10.62 -1.06
CA GLY A 149 28.25 -9.24 -1.57
C GLY A 149 27.02 -8.93 -2.44
N LEU A 150 25.88 -9.58 -2.19
CA LEU A 150 24.64 -9.39 -2.94
C LEU A 150 23.63 -8.58 -2.11
N ALA A 151 22.91 -7.67 -2.77
CA ALA A 151 21.74 -7.05 -2.17
C ALA A 151 20.60 -8.08 -2.05
N LEU A 152 19.90 -8.09 -0.90
CA LEU A 152 18.77 -9.01 -0.66
C LEU A 152 17.72 -8.93 -1.78
N LEU A 153 17.40 -7.72 -2.25
CA LEU A 153 16.46 -7.50 -3.34
C LEU A 153 16.91 -8.17 -4.65
N ALA A 154 18.22 -8.12 -4.95
CA ALA A 154 18.77 -8.77 -6.13
C ALA A 154 18.66 -10.30 -6.02
N ALA A 155 18.89 -10.86 -4.83
CA ALA A 155 18.73 -12.29 -4.57
C ALA A 155 17.26 -12.74 -4.72
N VAL A 156 16.29 -11.94 -4.25
CA VAL A 156 14.86 -12.20 -4.43
C VAL A 156 14.47 -12.17 -5.90
N HIS A 157 14.91 -11.17 -6.66
CA HIS A 157 14.66 -11.10 -8.10
C HIS A 157 15.24 -12.29 -8.85
N ALA A 158 16.49 -12.67 -8.56
CA ALA A 158 17.13 -13.82 -9.18
C ALA A 158 16.38 -15.12 -8.87
N SER A 159 15.92 -15.27 -7.62
CA SER A 159 15.14 -16.43 -7.19
C SER A 159 13.78 -16.50 -7.91
N LEU A 160 13.09 -15.37 -8.05
CA LEU A 160 11.83 -15.28 -8.79
C LEU A 160 12.03 -15.59 -10.28
N ALA A 161 13.10 -15.05 -10.90
CA ALA A 161 13.45 -15.33 -12.28
C ALA A 161 13.74 -16.82 -12.51
N ALA A 162 14.51 -17.44 -11.61
CA ALA A 162 14.79 -18.87 -11.66
C ALA A 162 13.52 -19.72 -11.50
N ALA A 163 12.66 -19.39 -10.53
CA ALA A 163 11.39 -20.08 -10.33
C ALA A 163 10.47 -19.97 -11.56
N ASN A 164 10.39 -18.79 -12.17
CA ASN A 164 9.61 -18.57 -13.39
C ASN A 164 10.18 -19.40 -14.56
N LEU A 165 11.50 -19.41 -14.75
CA LEU A 165 12.14 -20.19 -15.81
C LEU A 165 11.90 -21.70 -15.66
N LEU A 166 12.03 -22.22 -14.44
CA LEU A 166 11.78 -23.63 -14.14
C LEU A 166 10.32 -24.02 -14.40
N ASN A 167 9.36 -23.16 -14.01
CA ASN A 167 7.95 -23.41 -14.27
C ASN A 167 7.56 -23.23 -15.75
N ALA A 168 8.22 -22.32 -16.47
CA ALA A 168 8.02 -22.14 -17.91
C ALA A 168 8.58 -23.32 -18.73
N ALA A 169 9.69 -23.92 -18.30
CA ALA A 169 10.24 -25.13 -18.94
C ALA A 169 9.32 -26.36 -18.85
N SER A 170 8.33 -26.33 -17.94
CA SER A 170 7.30 -27.36 -17.79
C SER A 170 6.02 -27.10 -18.60
N SER A 171 5.87 -25.96 -19.30
CA SER A 171 4.73 -25.75 -20.20
C SER A 171 5.02 -26.30 -21.60
N SER A 172 4.12 -27.13 -22.13
CA SER A 172 4.29 -27.84 -23.40
C SER A 172 3.85 -27.03 -24.62
N ASN A 173 3.48 -25.74 -24.45
CA ASN A 173 2.86 -24.93 -25.49
C ASN A 173 3.80 -23.81 -25.96
N PRO A 174 4.36 -23.88 -27.19
CA PRO A 174 5.39 -22.96 -27.67
C PRO A 174 4.91 -21.51 -27.91
N ASN A 175 3.61 -21.23 -27.73
CA ASN A 175 3.02 -19.90 -27.83
C ASN A 175 2.77 -19.23 -26.46
N ASP A 176 3.15 -19.87 -25.34
CA ASP A 176 3.01 -19.26 -24.02
C ASP A 176 4.08 -18.18 -23.83
N HIS A 177 3.72 -16.92 -24.06
CA HIS A 177 4.56 -15.78 -23.73
C HIS A 177 4.48 -15.51 -22.22
N TYR A 178 5.59 -15.70 -21.52
CA TYR A 178 5.67 -15.43 -20.08
C TYR A 178 6.05 -13.96 -19.85
N THR A 179 5.08 -13.16 -19.41
CA THR A 179 5.30 -11.78 -18.97
C THR A 179 5.45 -11.76 -17.46
N SER A 180 6.65 -11.41 -16.96
CA SER A 180 6.86 -11.19 -15.53
C SER A 180 6.65 -9.72 -15.19
N ILE A 181 5.68 -9.42 -14.33
CA ILE A 181 5.48 -8.09 -13.75
C ILE A 181 5.98 -8.17 -12.30
N MET A 182 7.05 -7.43 -12.01
CA MET A 182 7.59 -7.31 -10.66
C MET A 182 6.89 -6.16 -9.95
N ARG A 183 6.07 -6.48 -8.94
CA ARG A 183 5.57 -5.51 -7.96
C ARG A 183 6.51 -5.49 -6.78
N PHE A 184 7.08 -4.33 -6.50
CA PHE A 184 7.84 -4.08 -5.29
C PHE A 184 6.88 -3.75 -4.15
N SER A 185 6.97 -4.52 -3.06
CA SER A 185 6.37 -4.16 -1.77
C SER A 185 7.52 -3.84 -0.82
N LEU A 186 7.48 -2.65 -0.21
CA LEU A 186 8.50 -2.16 0.71
C LEU A 186 8.04 -2.22 2.17
N GLN A 187 7.14 -3.14 2.51
CA GLN A 187 6.93 -3.50 3.91
C GLN A 187 8.10 -4.38 4.40
N PRO A 188 8.61 -4.17 5.63
CA PRO A 188 9.58 -5.06 6.26
C PRO A 188 9.12 -6.54 6.27
#